data_AF-A0A1X6PIX3-F1
#
_entry.id   AF-A0A1X6PIX3-F1
#
_cell.length_a   1.000
_cell.length_b   1.000
_cell.length_c   1.000
_cell.angle_alpha   90.00
_cell.angle_beta   90.00
_cell.angle_gamma   90.00
#
_symmetry.space_group_name_H-M   'P 1'
#
loop_
_entity.id
_entity.type
_entity.pdbx_description
1 polymer ?
#
loop_
_entity_poly.entity_id
_entity_poly.type
_entity_poly.pdbx_seq_one_letter_code
_entity_poly.pdbx_strand_id
1 'polypeptide(L)'
;MPCVYWSPAALVINAALLSTAFHGLVPPGEAGILAGDLNIKPGDAAYRLLTTGGLPRADPAYPPPRAHDPWRPDVPSPLTSAYVRVRGREPEWTNYARIDDAPAFIETLDYVLVTPGVDVVDVLPTPKREVVGGPSRRRRSRQTTS
;
A
#
# COMPACT_ATOMS: atom_id res chain seq x y z
N MET A 1 1.02 -8.68 -0.23
CA MET A 1 1.43 -8.08 1.06
C MET A 1 0.88 -8.90 2.21
N PRO A 2 1.46 -8.83 3.43
CA PRO A 2 1.03 -9.68 4.54
C PRO A 2 -0.39 -9.32 5.00
N CYS A 3 -1.21 -10.32 5.29
CA CYS A 3 -2.54 -10.13 5.88
C CYS A 3 -2.49 -9.74 7.36
N VAL A 4 -1.47 -9.00 7.80
CA VAL A 4 -1.20 -8.61 9.21
C VAL A 4 -1.54 -7.14 9.45
N TYR A 5 -2.67 -6.69 8.91
CA TYR A 5 -3.08 -5.28 8.91
C TYR A 5 -3.28 -4.69 10.33
N TRP A 6 -3.43 -5.53 11.35
CA TRP A 6 -3.49 -5.13 12.76
C TRP A 6 -2.13 -4.73 13.36
N SER A 7 -1.02 -4.89 12.62
CA SER A 7 0.32 -4.52 13.08
C SER A 7 0.95 -3.46 12.16
N PRO A 8 0.79 -2.16 12.48
CA PRO A 8 1.38 -1.08 11.71
C PRO A 8 2.91 -1.21 11.52
N ALA A 9 3.63 -1.63 12.56
CA ALA A 9 5.06 -1.87 12.48
C ALA A 9 5.44 -2.97 11.47
N ALA A 10 4.67 -4.06 11.41
CA ALA A 10 4.90 -5.10 10.42
C ALA A 10 4.66 -4.61 9.00
N LEU A 11 3.63 -3.77 8.78
CA LEU A 11 3.38 -3.14 7.48
C LEU A 11 4.52 -2.19 7.08
N VAL A 12 5.07 -1.42 8.02
CA VAL A 12 6.25 -0.57 7.79
C VAL A 12 7.46 -1.39 7.37
N ILE A 13 7.75 -2.51 8.05
CA ILE A 13 8.83 -3.42 7.67
C ILE A 13 8.62 -3.93 6.24
N ASN A 14 7.42 -4.38 5.91
CA ASN A 14 7.12 -4.92 4.59
C ASN A 14 7.23 -3.85 3.49
N ALA A 15 6.75 -2.63 3.74
CA ALA A 15 6.87 -1.52 2.81
C ALA A 15 8.34 -1.17 2.52
N ALA A 16 9.18 -1.08 3.57
CA ALA A 16 10.61 -0.79 3.41
C ALA A 16 11.32 -1.87 2.58
N LEU A 17 11.09 -3.15 2.91
CA LEU A 17 11.69 -4.28 2.19
C LEU A 17 11.19 -4.37 0.74
N LEU A 18 9.89 -4.17 0.52
CA LEU A 18 9.30 -4.14 -0.83
C LEU A 18 9.91 -3.03 -1.67
N SER A 19 10.00 -1.80 -1.14
CA SER A 19 10.59 -0.68 -1.86
C SER A 19 12.07 -0.91 -2.16
N THR A 20 12.82 -1.48 -1.22
CA THR A 20 14.24 -1.80 -1.42
C THR A 20 14.43 -2.84 -2.52
N ALA A 21 13.65 -3.92 -2.49
CA ALA A 21 13.68 -4.95 -3.52
C ALA A 21 13.26 -4.39 -4.89
N PHE A 22 12.20 -3.59 -4.93
CA PHE A 22 11.74 -2.91 -6.15
C PHE A 22 12.84 -2.03 -6.76
N HIS A 23 13.45 -1.14 -5.98
CA HIS A 23 14.54 -0.28 -6.48
C HIS A 23 15.78 -1.08 -6.90
N GLY A 24 16.05 -2.23 -6.28
CA GLY A 24 17.11 -3.15 -6.73
C GLY A 24 16.83 -3.82 -8.08
N LEU A 25 15.56 -3.89 -8.50
CA LEU A 25 15.13 -4.44 -9.79
C LEU A 25 15.04 -3.39 -10.90
N VAL A 26 14.87 -2.11 -10.53
CA VAL A 26 14.82 -1.00 -11.49
C VAL A 26 16.26 -0.56 -11.81
N PRO A 27 16.71 -0.63 -13.08
CA PRO A 27 18.06 -0.17 -13.42
C PRO A 27 18.26 1.32 -13.10
N PRO A 28 19.48 1.75 -12.76
CA PRO A 28 19.75 3.15 -12.48
C PRO A 28 19.33 4.07 -13.64
N GLY A 29 18.50 5.08 -13.34
CA GLY A 29 18.01 6.05 -14.32
C GLY A 29 16.77 5.60 -15.12
N GLU A 30 16.28 4.38 -14.91
CA GLU A 30 15.08 3.87 -15.58
C GLU A 30 13.78 4.18 -14.83
N ALA A 31 12.68 4.19 -15.58
CA ALA A 31 11.34 4.28 -15.05
C ALA A 31 10.92 2.95 -14.40
N GLY A 32 10.31 3.02 -13.22
CA GLY A 32 9.77 1.86 -12.53
C GLY A 32 8.34 2.10 -12.05
N ILE A 33 7.54 1.03 -12.04
CA ILE A 33 6.19 1.02 -11.50
C ILE A 33 6.09 -0.10 -10.46
N LEU A 34 5.77 0.27 -9.22
CA LEU A 34 5.41 -0.63 -8.14
C LEU A 34 3.88 -0.59 -7.97
N ALA A 35 3.20 -1.67 -8.34
CA ALA A 35 1.74 -1.75 -8.27
C ALA A 35 1.26 -2.98 -7.51
N GLY A 36 0.13 -2.85 -6.82
CA GLY A 36 -0.58 -3.97 -6.20
C GLY A 36 -1.40 -3.59 -4.97
N ASP A 37 -2.06 -4.62 -4.41
CA ASP A 37 -2.73 -4.54 -3.11
C ASP A 37 -1.68 -4.51 -1.99
N LEU A 38 -1.51 -3.34 -1.40
CA LEU A 38 -0.54 -3.12 -0.34
C LEU A 38 -1.11 -3.33 1.06
N ASN A 39 -2.45 -3.45 1.20
CA ASN A 39 -3.15 -3.54 2.49
C ASN A 39 -2.76 -2.41 3.48
N ILE A 40 -2.46 -1.22 2.97
CA ILE A 40 -2.18 0.00 3.74
C ILE A 40 -3.16 1.07 3.28
N LYS A 41 -3.57 1.97 4.18
CA LYS A 41 -4.46 3.09 3.86
C LYS A 41 -3.68 4.37 3.54
N PRO A 42 -4.30 5.32 2.82
CA PRO A 42 -3.76 6.68 2.74
C PRO A 42 -3.60 7.26 4.15
N GLY A 43 -2.38 7.67 4.50
CA GLY A 43 -2.04 8.23 5.82
C GLY A 43 -1.35 7.26 6.78
N ASP A 44 -1.45 5.94 6.54
CA ASP A 44 -0.71 4.95 7.33
C ASP A 44 0.80 5.22 7.25
N ALA A 45 1.53 4.88 8.30
CA ALA A 45 2.98 5.08 8.38
C ALA A 45 3.74 4.40 7.22
N ALA A 46 3.29 3.21 6.81
CA ALA A 46 3.86 2.49 5.67
C ALA A 46 3.64 3.24 4.34
N TYR A 47 2.45 3.82 4.12
CA TYR A 47 2.18 4.63 2.93
C TYR A 47 3.03 5.91 2.92
N ARG A 48 3.11 6.60 4.06
CA ARG A 48 3.98 7.77 4.22
C ARG A 48 5.43 7.41 3.92
N LEU A 49 5.95 6.33 4.51
CA LEU A 49 7.31 5.86 4.23
C LEU A 49 7.59 5.70 2.73
N LEU A 50 6.72 4.99 2.01
CA LEU A 50 6.88 4.77 0.56
C LEU A 50 6.86 6.07 -0.25
N THR A 51 6.08 7.07 0.20
CA THR A 51 5.83 8.29 -0.57
C THR A 51 6.68 9.49 -0.17
N THR A 52 7.28 9.47 1.02
CA THR A 52 8.14 10.55 1.52
C THR A 52 9.61 10.15 1.67
N GLY A 53 9.92 8.85 1.61
CA GLY A 53 11.29 8.33 1.64
C GLY A 53 11.78 7.92 3.04
N GLY A 54 11.03 8.23 4.10
CA GLY A 54 11.45 7.93 5.46
C GLY A 54 10.33 8.03 6.48
N LEU A 55 10.57 7.48 7.67
CA LEU A 55 9.63 7.50 8.78
C LEU A 55 10.30 8.05 10.05
N PRO A 56 9.70 9.01 10.78
CA PRO A 56 10.26 9.50 12.04
C PRO A 56 10.38 8.38 13.08
N ARG A 57 11.50 8.33 13.83
CA ARG A 57 11.71 7.35 14.91
C ARG A 57 10.66 7.42 16.02
N ALA A 58 10.04 8.59 16.20
CA ALA A 58 8.99 8.79 17.19
C ALA A 58 7.60 8.37 16.69
N ASP A 59 7.47 7.92 15.43
CA ASP A 59 6.20 7.44 14.90
C ASP A 59 5.75 6.18 15.67
N PRO A 60 4.50 6.08 16.12
CA PRO A 60 4.02 4.90 16.86
C PRO A 60 4.12 3.59 16.08
N ALA A 61 4.14 3.65 14.75
CA ALA A 61 4.31 2.50 13.88
C ALA A 61 5.78 2.22 13.52
N TYR A 62 6.74 3.01 14.03
CA TYR A 62 8.16 2.75 13.79
C TYR A 62 8.53 1.40 14.41
N PRO A 63 9.09 0.44 13.64
CA PRO A 63 9.44 -0.87 14.16
C PRO A 63 10.45 -0.77 15.30
N PRO A 64 10.24 -1.50 16.42
CA PRO A 64 11.14 -1.43 17.55
C PRO A 64 12.55 -1.86 17.13
N PRO A 65 13.58 -1.04 17.38
CA PRO A 65 14.95 -1.38 17.03
C PRO A 65 15.41 -2.61 17.81
N ARG A 66 16.15 -3.51 17.16
CA ARG A 66 16.80 -4.65 17.82
C ARG A 66 18.27 -4.31 18.09
N ALA A 67 18.76 -4.62 19.29
CA ALA A 67 20.08 -4.20 19.76
C ALA A 67 21.26 -4.59 18.84
N HIS A 68 21.11 -5.69 18.08
CA HIS A 68 22.15 -6.21 17.19
C HIS A 68 21.78 -6.09 15.70
N ASP A 69 20.72 -5.34 15.38
CA ASP A 69 20.25 -5.17 14.00
C ASP A 69 20.38 -3.70 13.59
N PRO A 70 21.29 -3.38 12.64
CA PRO A 70 21.42 -2.02 12.14
C PRO A 70 20.26 -1.64 11.21
N TRP A 71 19.41 -2.58 10.78
CA TRP A 71 18.34 -2.33 9.83
C TRP A 71 17.36 -1.25 10.32
N ARG A 72 16.96 -0.35 9.42
CA ARG A 72 15.98 0.71 9.64
C ARG A 72 14.98 0.73 8.48
N PRO A 73 13.73 1.18 8.70
CA PRO A 73 12.72 1.28 7.67
C PRO A 73 12.94 2.53 6.80
N ASP A 74 14.09 2.59 6.14
CA ASP A 74 14.41 3.62 5.16
C ASP A 74 14.16 3.05 3.76
N VAL A 75 13.78 3.89 2.78
CA VAL A 75 13.61 3.46 1.39
C VAL A 75 14.61 4.17 0.48
N PRO A 76 15.12 3.51 -0.59
CA PRO A 76 16.13 4.10 -1.46
C PRO A 76 15.73 5.43 -2.11
N SER A 77 14.47 5.54 -2.53
CA SER A 77 13.90 6.76 -3.12
C SER A 77 12.38 6.75 -2.94
N PRO A 78 11.75 7.89 -2.61
CA PRO A 78 10.30 7.96 -2.52
C PRO A 78 9.64 7.68 -3.87
N LEU A 79 8.49 7.02 -3.82
CA LEU A 79 7.63 6.78 -4.97
C LEU A 79 6.44 7.73 -4.93
N THR A 80 5.85 8.02 -6.09
CA THR A 80 4.66 8.86 -6.19
C THR A 80 3.46 8.03 -6.61
N SER A 81 2.31 8.19 -5.96
CA SER A 81 1.07 7.58 -6.42
C SER A 81 0.59 8.22 -7.71
N ALA A 82 0.30 7.40 -8.73
CA ALA A 82 -0.26 7.82 -10.00
C ALA A 82 -1.58 8.59 -9.81
N TYR A 83 -2.44 8.14 -8.88
CA TYR A 83 -3.70 8.81 -8.57
C TYR A 83 -3.48 10.19 -7.97
N VAL A 84 -2.58 10.31 -6.99
CA VAL A 84 -2.24 11.60 -6.39
C VAL A 84 -1.61 12.54 -7.43
N ARG A 85 -0.75 12.03 -8.30
CA ARG A 85 -0.08 12.82 -9.35
C ARG A 85 -1.07 13.49 -10.31
N VAL A 86 -2.12 12.77 -10.71
CA VAL A 86 -3.12 13.24 -11.69
C VAL A 86 -4.30 13.95 -11.03
N ARG A 87 -4.78 13.44 -9.89
CA ARG A 87 -6.04 13.89 -9.25
C ARG A 87 -5.82 14.71 -7.98
N GLY A 88 -4.59 14.84 -7.49
CA GLY A 88 -4.25 15.53 -6.24
C GLY A 88 -4.61 14.75 -4.97
N ARG A 89 -5.20 13.55 -5.09
CA ARG A 89 -5.61 12.70 -3.97
C ARG A 89 -5.71 11.25 -4.40
N GLU A 90 -5.63 10.35 -3.42
CA GLU A 90 -5.98 8.95 -3.61
C GLU A 90 -7.49 8.79 -3.90
N PRO A 91 -7.90 7.72 -4.60
CA PRO A 91 -9.32 7.43 -4.78
C PRO A 91 -9.99 7.21 -3.41
N GLU A 92 -11.31 7.35 -3.37
CA GLU A 92 -12.08 7.12 -2.14
C GLU A 92 -12.07 5.65 -1.71
N TRP A 93 -11.85 4.74 -2.66
CA TRP A 93 -11.79 3.31 -2.41
C TRP A 93 -11.17 2.56 -3.59
N THR A 94 -10.51 1.45 -3.29
CA THR A 94 -10.10 0.42 -4.26
C THR A 94 -10.55 -0.96 -3.81
N ASN A 95 -10.75 -1.13 -2.49
CA ASN A 95 -11.31 -2.31 -1.88
C ASN A 95 -12.71 -2.01 -1.34
N TYR A 96 -13.68 -2.85 -1.73
CA TYR A 96 -15.04 -2.86 -1.17
C TYR A 96 -15.37 -4.28 -0.71
N ALA A 97 -14.97 -4.59 0.52
CA ALA A 97 -15.12 -5.92 1.09
C ALA A 97 -16.17 -5.97 2.20
N ARG A 98 -16.84 -7.10 2.35
CA ARG A 98 -17.65 -7.43 3.52
C ARG A 98 -17.37 -8.87 3.93
N ILE A 99 -17.17 -9.07 5.22
CA ILE A 99 -17.05 -10.39 5.84
C ILE A 99 -18.30 -10.57 6.69
N ASP A 100 -19.11 -11.58 6.33
CA ASP A 100 -20.35 -11.93 7.03
C ASP A 100 -21.25 -10.71 7.27
N ASP A 101 -21.72 -10.52 8.51
CA ASP A 101 -22.62 -9.43 8.91
C ASP A 101 -21.89 -8.17 9.40
N ALA A 102 -20.56 -8.13 9.30
CA ALA A 102 -19.80 -6.96 9.69
C ALA A 102 -20.08 -5.76 8.75
N PRO A 103 -19.87 -4.51 9.23
CA PRO A 103 -19.84 -3.35 8.36
C PRO A 103 -18.88 -3.57 7.18
N ALA A 104 -19.25 -3.03 6.01
CA ALA A 104 -18.36 -3.12 4.87
C ALA A 104 -17.07 -2.33 5.14
N PHE A 105 -15.94 -2.94 4.79
CA PHE A 105 -14.64 -2.30 4.80
C PHE A 105 -14.38 -1.70 3.42
N ILE A 106 -14.42 -0.37 3.36
CA ILE A 106 -14.29 0.40 2.13
C ILE A 106 -13.12 1.36 2.29
N GLU A 107 -12.01 1.06 1.64
CA GLU A 107 -10.77 1.80 1.77
C GLU A 107 -9.96 1.71 0.47
N THR A 108 -8.98 2.59 0.35
CA THR A 108 -7.95 2.51 -0.70
C THR A 108 -6.77 1.70 -0.18
N LEU A 109 -6.51 0.56 -0.81
CA LEU A 109 -5.45 -0.38 -0.46
C LEU A 109 -4.54 -0.74 -1.64
N ASP A 110 -5.03 -0.48 -2.86
CA ASP A 110 -4.36 -0.79 -4.11
C ASP A 110 -3.71 0.47 -4.67
N TYR A 111 -2.44 0.37 -5.01
CA TYR A 111 -1.66 1.52 -5.46
C TYR A 111 -0.95 1.22 -6.77
N VAL A 112 -0.74 2.28 -7.55
CA VAL A 112 0.21 2.33 -8.66
C VAL A 112 1.21 3.42 -8.30
N LEU A 113 2.35 3.02 -7.77
CA LEU A 113 3.42 3.91 -7.34
C LEU A 113 4.51 3.95 -8.41
N VAL A 114 4.99 5.14 -8.76
CA VAL A 114 5.98 5.34 -9.82
C VAL A 114 7.27 5.96 -9.27
N THR A 115 8.40 5.62 -9.89
CA THR A 115 9.68 6.27 -9.58
C THR A 115 9.67 7.74 -10.00
N PRO A 116 10.57 8.58 -9.43
CA PRO A 116 10.76 9.94 -9.90
C PRO A 116 11.06 9.99 -11.41
N GLY A 117 10.50 10.99 -12.10
CA GLY A 117 10.70 11.18 -13.54
C GLY A 117 9.67 10.49 -14.44
N VAL A 118 8.83 9.61 -13.89
CA VAL A 118 7.67 9.07 -14.62
C VAL A 118 6.59 10.14 -14.73
N ASP A 119 6.23 10.49 -15.97
CA ASP A 119 5.11 11.40 -16.23
C ASP A 119 3.80 10.61 -16.33
N VAL A 120 2.95 10.75 -15.31
CA VAL A 120 1.65 10.09 -15.27
C VAL A 120 0.64 10.98 -15.99
N VAL A 121 0.21 10.54 -17.17
CA VAL A 121 -0.66 11.34 -18.06
C VAL A 121 -2.12 11.33 -17.61
N ASP A 122 -2.64 10.17 -17.21
CA ASP A 122 -4.03 10.03 -16.75
C ASP A 122 -4.20 8.81 -15.85
N VAL A 123 -5.32 8.78 -15.11
CA VAL A 123 -5.79 7.62 -14.34
C VAL A 123 -7.27 7.40 -14.55
N LEU A 124 -7.67 6.13 -14.68
CA LEU A 124 -9.07 5.75 -14.76
C LEU A 124 -9.78 6.11 -13.44
N PRO A 125 -10.97 6.74 -13.48
CA PRO A 125 -11.73 7.00 -12.27
C PRO A 125 -12.22 5.67 -11.68
N THR A 126 -12.22 5.57 -10.35
CA THR A 126 -12.88 4.45 -9.68
C THR A 126 -14.39 4.57 -9.88
N PRO A 127 -15.10 3.46 -10.13
CA PRO A 127 -16.54 3.51 -10.33
C PRO A 127 -17.25 4.05 -9.09
N LYS A 128 -18.38 4.71 -9.29
CA LYS A 128 -19.23 5.15 -8.17
C LYS A 128 -19.77 3.93 -7.44
N ARG A 129 -19.87 3.98 -6.11
CA ARG A 129 -20.26 2.83 -5.27
C ARG A 129 -21.62 2.27 -5.64
N GLU A 130 -22.55 3.12 -6.08
CA GLU A 130 -23.91 2.77 -6.47
C GLU A 130 -23.93 1.88 -7.73
N VAL A 131 -22.90 1.95 -8.57
CA VAL A 131 -22.79 1.21 -9.83
C VAL A 131 -22.28 -0.22 -9.61
N VAL A 132 -21.54 -0.47 -8.53
CA VAL A 132 -20.82 -1.74 -8.31
C VAL A 132 -21.69 -2.80 -7.63
N GLY A 133 -22.88 -2.44 -7.14
CA GLY A 133 -23.89 -3.40 -6.66
C GLY A 133 -23.62 -4.01 -5.29
N GLY A 134 -22.58 -3.56 -4.57
CA GLY A 134 -22.28 -3.95 -3.19
C GLY A 134 -20.89 -4.61 -3.02
N PRO A 135 -20.54 -5.00 -1.78
CA PRO A 135 -19.23 -5.54 -1.48
C PRO A 135 -19.01 -6.90 -2.17
N SER A 136 -17.78 -7.14 -2.65
CA SER A 136 -17.39 -8.46 -3.13
C SER A 136 -17.47 -9.46 -1.98
N ARG A 137 -18.38 -10.44 -2.07
CA ARG A 137 -18.54 -11.47 -1.04
C ARG A 137 -17.41 -12.48 -1.14
N ARG A 138 -16.48 -12.49 -0.17
CA ARG A 138 -15.61 -13.66 0.03
C ARG A 138 -16.43 -14.76 0.70
N ARG A 139 -16.97 -15.70 -0.08
CA ARG A 139 -17.51 -16.95 0.48
C ARG A 139 -16.35 -17.71 1.13
N ARG A 140 -16.40 -17.98 2.44
CA ARG A 140 -15.58 -19.03 3.03
C ARG A 140 -16.00 -20.36 2.37
N SER A 141 -15.18 -20.90 1.48
CA SER A 141 -15.30 -22.30 1.10
C SER A 141 -15.07 -23.11 2.38
N ARG A 142 -16.12 -23.78 2.88
CA ARG A 142 -15.93 -24.85 3.87
C ARG A 142 -14.98 -25.85 3.21
N GLN A 143 -13.74 -25.94 3.69
CA GLN A 143 -12.93 -27.13 3.46
C GLN A 143 -13.65 -28.24 4.21
N THR A 144 -14.44 -29.03 3.48
CA THR A 144 -14.87 -30.34 3.93
C THR A 144 -13.62 -31.21 3.98
N THR A 145 -13.05 -31.35 5.18
CA THR A 145 -12.12 -32.44 5.49
C THR A 145 -12.82 -33.75 5.17
N SER A 146 -12.27 -34.48 4.19
CA SER A 146 -12.54 -35.89 3.95
C SER A 146 -11.33 -36.67 4.42
#